data_AF-A0A7Y4R753-F1
#
_entry.id   AF-A0A7Y4R753-F1
#
_cell.length_a   1.000
_cell.length_b   1.000
_cell.length_c   1.000
_cell.angle_alpha   90.00
_cell.angle_beta   90.00
_cell.angle_gamma   90.00
#
_symmetry.space_group_name_H-M   'P 1'
#
loop_
_entity.id
_entity.type
_entity.pdbx_description
1 polymer ?
#
loop_
_entity_poly.entity_id
_entity_poly.type
_entity_poly.pdbx_seq_one_letter_code
_entity_poly.pdbx_strand_id
1 'polypeptide(L)'
;MVARFVVILVVTVASGCVRPPMMGHDASPAERHWVHDARIRRIMADLERQRSTSWPQEIQPEQAEIGKDVDPALDDVVGAADELTAAAAQIPEAVARVEMNEADRRAFQAQVETLADQAKRLRTAAANRDVAAIRSTLTNIETTCVSCHERFRDVSGPIR
;
A
#
# COMPACT_ATOMS: atom_id res chain seq x y z
N MET A 1 0.98 -74.52 -48.22
CA MET A 1 -0.17 -73.59 -48.10
C MET A 1 -0.59 -73.53 -46.65
N VAL A 2 -0.36 -72.41 -45.94
CA VAL A 2 -1.32 -71.63 -45.10
C VAL A 2 -0.50 -70.44 -44.56
N ALA A 3 -0.69 -69.26 -45.13
CA ALA A 3 -0.04 -68.03 -44.68
C ALA A 3 -0.82 -67.46 -43.49
N ARG A 4 -0.16 -67.32 -42.33
CA ARG A 4 -0.75 -66.69 -41.14
C ARG A 4 -0.42 -65.19 -41.17
N PHE A 5 -1.43 -64.37 -41.45
CA PHE A 5 -1.36 -62.92 -41.30
C PHE A 5 -1.58 -62.56 -39.82
N VAL A 6 -0.54 -62.02 -39.19
CA VAL A 6 -0.64 -61.39 -37.87
C VAL A 6 -0.93 -59.91 -38.11
N VAL A 7 -2.18 -59.49 -37.85
CA VAL A 7 -2.57 -58.08 -37.87
C VAL A 7 -2.28 -57.52 -36.48
N ILE A 8 -1.20 -56.73 -36.37
CA ILE A 8 -0.89 -55.97 -35.16
C ILE A 8 -1.69 -54.67 -35.22
N LEU A 9 -2.76 -54.61 -34.43
CA LEU A 9 -3.54 -53.39 -34.23
C LEU A 9 -2.77 -52.47 -33.25
N VAL A 10 -2.09 -51.47 -33.77
CA VAL A 10 -1.44 -50.42 -32.96
C VAL A 10 -2.50 -49.39 -32.57
N VAL A 11 -2.98 -49.46 -31.33
CA VAL A 11 -3.86 -48.43 -30.74
C VAL A 11 -2.98 -47.30 -30.21
N THR A 12 -2.85 -46.23 -30.99
CA THR A 12 -2.26 -44.97 -30.52
C THR A 12 -3.26 -44.25 -29.61
N VAL A 13 -3.04 -44.32 -28.29
CA VAL A 13 -3.74 -43.50 -27.32
C VAL A 13 -3.18 -42.08 -27.43
N ALA A 14 -3.90 -41.19 -28.11
CA ALA A 14 -3.57 -39.77 -28.09
C ALA A 14 -3.82 -39.24 -26.66
N SER A 15 -2.75 -39.04 -25.90
CA SER A 15 -2.77 -38.26 -24.66
C SER A 15 -3.13 -36.81 -25.01
N GLY A 16 -4.43 -36.52 -25.05
CA GLY A 16 -4.94 -35.17 -25.08
C GLY A 16 -4.60 -34.49 -23.77
N CYS A 17 -3.71 -33.50 -23.80
CA CYS A 17 -3.52 -32.55 -22.72
C CYS A 17 -4.80 -31.72 -22.57
N VAL A 18 -5.77 -32.23 -21.81
CA VAL A 18 -6.90 -31.43 -21.33
C VAL A 18 -6.32 -30.43 -20.33
N ARG A 19 -6.05 -29.20 -20.79
CA ARG A 19 -5.81 -28.07 -19.90
C ARG A 19 -7.12 -27.83 -19.13
N PRO A 20 -7.16 -28.00 -17.79
CA PRO A 20 -8.34 -27.60 -17.04
C PRO A 20 -8.58 -26.11 -17.28
N PRO A 21 -9.84 -25.65 -17.33
CA PRO A 21 -10.14 -24.23 -17.32
C PRO A 21 -9.44 -23.63 -16.10
N MET A 22 -8.54 -22.67 -16.32
CA MET A 22 -8.03 -21.84 -15.26
C MET A 22 -9.22 -21.06 -14.73
N MET A 23 -9.86 -21.56 -13.68
CA MET A 23 -10.74 -20.77 -12.84
C MET A 23 -9.87 -19.65 -12.30
N GLY A 24 -10.01 -18.47 -12.90
CA GLY A 24 -9.46 -17.25 -12.37
C GLY A 24 -9.86 -17.17 -10.91
N HIS A 25 -8.89 -17.33 -10.03
CA HIS A 25 -9.06 -16.92 -8.66
C HIS A 25 -9.11 -15.40 -8.73
N ASP A 26 -10.32 -14.88 -8.92
CA ASP A 26 -10.61 -13.49 -8.63
C ASP A 26 -10.20 -13.31 -7.17
N ALA A 27 -9.03 -12.70 -6.97
CA ALA A 27 -8.53 -12.38 -5.65
C ALA A 27 -9.70 -11.79 -4.86
N SER A 28 -9.98 -12.41 -3.70
CA SER A 28 -11.09 -11.96 -2.89
C SER A 28 -10.92 -10.47 -2.60
N PRO A 29 -12.00 -9.70 -2.38
CA PRO A 29 -11.88 -8.30 -1.96
C PRO A 29 -10.90 -8.11 -0.79
N ALA A 30 -10.79 -9.10 0.11
CA ALA A 30 -9.82 -9.13 1.20
C ALA A 30 -8.35 -9.28 0.72
N GLU A 31 -8.07 -10.10 -0.31
CA GLU A 31 -6.73 -10.26 -0.88
C GLU A 31 -6.27 -9.03 -1.68
N ARG A 32 -7.18 -8.32 -2.36
CA ARG A 32 -6.86 -7.03 -3.01
C ARG A 32 -6.52 -5.94 -2.00
N HIS A 33 -7.19 -5.94 -0.84
CA HIS A 33 -6.90 -5.00 0.24
C HIS A 33 -5.47 -5.18 0.80
N TRP A 34 -4.98 -6.42 0.89
CA TRP A 34 -3.63 -6.72 1.37
C TRP A 34 -2.50 -6.12 0.53
N VAL A 35 -2.69 -5.99 -0.79
CA VAL A 35 -1.66 -5.42 -1.67
C VAL A 35 -1.48 -3.92 -1.42
N HIS A 36 -2.57 -3.20 -1.16
CA HIS A 36 -2.51 -1.77 -0.80
C HIS A 36 -1.90 -1.56 0.59
N ASP A 37 -2.22 -2.45 1.53
CA ASP A 37 -1.64 -2.47 2.87
C ASP A 37 -0.11 -2.73 2.86
N ALA A 38 0.37 -3.67 2.02
CA ALA A 38 1.81 -3.92 1.90
C ALA A 38 2.58 -2.72 1.33
N ARG A 39 1.99 -1.98 0.38
CA ARG A 39 2.62 -0.77 -0.18
C ARG A 39 2.67 0.36 0.85
N ILE A 40 1.55 0.66 1.52
CA ILE A 40 1.49 1.72 2.54
C ILE A 40 2.44 1.39 3.69
N ARG A 41 2.50 0.14 4.16
CA ARG A 41 3.44 -0.28 5.21
C ARG A 41 4.90 -0.06 4.82
N ARG A 42 5.27 -0.36 3.57
CA ARG A 42 6.64 -0.09 3.09
C ARG A 42 6.95 1.40 3.15
N ILE A 43 6.04 2.25 2.68
CA ILE A 43 6.19 3.70 2.70
C ILE A 43 6.39 4.21 4.14
N MET A 44 5.55 3.75 5.08
CA MET A 44 5.67 4.15 6.49
C MET A 44 6.97 3.65 7.12
N ALA A 45 7.40 2.42 6.82
CA ALA A 45 8.68 1.89 7.30
C ALA A 45 9.88 2.68 6.76
N ASP A 46 9.84 3.13 5.50
CA ASP A 46 10.90 3.92 4.91
C ASP A 46 10.92 5.35 5.47
N LEU A 47 9.76 5.97 5.71
CA LEU A 47 9.65 7.26 6.40
C LEU A 47 10.21 7.19 7.83
N GLU A 48 9.89 6.14 8.59
CA GLU A 48 10.43 5.96 9.95
C GLU A 48 11.93 5.71 9.94
N ARG A 49 12.42 4.92 8.98
CA ARG A 49 13.86 4.72 8.78
C ARG A 49 14.57 6.06 8.56
N GLN A 50 14.08 6.88 7.64
CA GLN A 50 14.64 8.21 7.35
C GLN A 50 14.61 9.13 8.58
N ARG A 51 13.50 9.12 9.32
CA ARG A 51 13.38 9.86 10.59
C ARG A 51 14.43 9.44 11.60
N SER A 52 14.70 8.13 11.72
CA SER A 52 15.65 7.59 12.70
C SER A 52 17.12 7.81 12.31
N THR A 53 17.46 7.79 11.02
CA THR A 53 18.85 7.81 10.55
C THR A 53 19.34 9.19 10.10
N SER A 54 18.44 10.00 9.54
CA SER A 54 18.84 11.16 8.71
C SER A 54 18.36 12.49 9.27
N TRP A 55 17.43 12.49 10.23
CA TRP A 55 16.90 13.74 10.79
C TRP A 55 17.58 14.07 12.13
N PRO A 56 18.10 15.30 12.31
CA PRO A 56 18.74 15.69 13.57
C PRO A 56 17.73 15.60 14.72
N GLN A 57 17.92 14.70 15.69
CA GLN A 57 16.96 14.46 16.79
C GLN A 57 16.62 15.78 17.53
N GLU A 58 17.65 16.58 17.82
CA GLU A 58 17.55 17.95 18.33
C GLU A 58 17.87 18.94 17.21
N ILE A 59 16.84 19.45 16.51
CA ILE A 59 17.02 20.71 15.77
C ILE A 59 16.80 21.81 16.79
N GLN A 60 17.87 22.30 17.41
CA GLN A 60 17.79 23.61 18.03
C GLN A 60 17.48 24.62 16.92
N PRO A 61 16.56 25.58 17.12
CA PRO A 61 16.15 26.55 16.09
C PRO A 61 17.34 27.34 15.51
N GLU A 62 18.46 27.38 16.24
CA GLU A 62 19.73 28.03 15.89
C GLU A 62 20.58 27.21 14.89
N GLN A 63 20.29 25.92 14.73
CA GLN A 63 20.99 24.99 13.83
C GLN A 63 20.20 24.71 12.53
N ALA A 64 19.16 25.53 12.26
CA ALA A 64 18.30 25.42 11.08
C ALA A 64 18.99 25.80 9.76
N GLU A 65 20.27 26.19 9.78
CA GLU A 65 21.17 26.17 8.62
C GLU A 65 21.50 24.70 8.29
N ILE A 66 20.47 23.99 7.83
CA ILE A 66 20.49 22.58 7.47
C ILE A 66 21.59 22.39 6.41
N GLY A 67 22.62 21.63 6.79
CA GLY A 67 23.72 21.27 5.88
C GLY A 67 23.20 20.52 4.65
N LYS A 68 23.87 20.73 3.52
CA LYS A 68 23.56 20.15 2.19
C LYS A 68 23.33 18.63 2.15
N ASP A 69 23.72 17.91 3.20
CA ASP A 69 23.57 16.45 3.30
C ASP A 69 22.15 16.00 3.71
N VAL A 70 21.28 16.91 4.18
CA VAL A 70 19.88 16.58 4.49
C VAL A 70 18.99 16.62 3.24
N ASP A 71 19.43 17.30 2.17
CA ASP A 71 18.65 17.48 0.94
C ASP A 71 18.20 16.15 0.29
N PRO A 72 19.05 15.13 0.10
CA PRO A 72 18.64 13.89 -0.56
C PRO A 72 17.58 13.12 0.25
N ALA A 73 17.69 13.13 1.58
CA ALA A 73 16.74 12.44 2.44
C ALA A 73 15.36 13.09 2.40
N LEU A 74 15.27 14.41 2.18
CA LEU A 74 13.99 15.12 2.05
C LEU A 74 13.34 14.91 0.69
N ASP A 75 14.14 14.76 -0.38
CA ASP A 75 13.62 14.38 -1.70
C ASP A 75 12.96 13.00 -1.66
N ASP A 76 13.53 12.05 -0.92
CA ASP A 76 12.90 10.74 -0.71
C ASP A 76 11.56 10.87 0.05
N VAL A 77 11.44 11.79 1.00
CA VAL A 77 10.16 12.06 1.70
C VAL A 77 9.12 12.62 0.75
N VAL A 78 9.51 13.50 -0.19
CA VAL A 78 8.61 13.99 -1.24
C VAL A 78 8.06 12.83 -2.07
N GLY A 79 8.94 11.92 -2.51
CA GLY A 79 8.54 10.72 -3.25
C GLY A 79 7.59 9.83 -2.44
N ALA A 80 7.94 9.52 -1.19
CA ALA A 80 7.10 8.73 -0.29
C ALA A 80 5.72 9.37 -0.05
N ALA A 81 5.66 10.69 0.09
CA ALA A 81 4.41 11.43 0.29
C ALA A 81 3.52 11.44 -0.96
N ASP A 82 4.11 11.55 -2.16
CA ASP A 82 3.38 11.40 -3.43
C ASP A 82 2.81 9.98 -3.56
N GLU A 83 3.62 8.97 -3.22
CA GLU A 83 3.19 7.58 -3.23
C GLU A 83 2.05 7.29 -2.25
N LEU A 84 2.12 7.83 -1.04
CA LEU A 84 1.09 7.70 -0.02
C LEU A 84 -0.21 8.39 -0.44
N THR A 85 -0.11 9.59 -1.03
CA THR A 85 -1.28 10.32 -1.57
C THR A 85 -1.99 9.48 -2.63
N ALA A 86 -1.23 8.90 -3.57
CA ALA A 86 -1.78 8.04 -4.62
C ALA A 86 -2.38 6.74 -4.05
N ALA A 87 -1.75 6.15 -3.03
CA ALA A 87 -2.28 4.96 -2.36
C ALA A 87 -3.62 5.26 -1.66
N ALA A 88 -3.69 6.36 -0.91
CA ALA A 88 -4.88 6.77 -0.18
C ALA A 88 -6.08 6.98 -1.13
N ALA A 89 -5.86 7.58 -2.30
CA ALA A 89 -6.89 7.82 -3.31
C ALA A 89 -7.53 6.52 -3.87
N GLN A 90 -6.84 5.38 -3.79
CA GLN A 90 -7.33 4.10 -4.29
C GLN A 90 -8.12 3.29 -3.25
N ILE A 91 -8.02 3.65 -1.96
CA ILE A 91 -8.68 2.92 -0.86
C ILE A 91 -10.21 2.85 -1.04
N PRO A 92 -10.94 3.93 -1.40
CA PRO A 92 -12.39 3.89 -1.49
C PRO A 92 -12.90 2.89 -2.53
N GLU A 93 -12.19 2.75 -3.65
CA GLU A 93 -12.53 1.78 -4.69
C GLU A 93 -12.33 0.33 -4.19
N ALA A 94 -11.25 0.08 -3.46
CA ALA A 94 -10.94 -1.24 -2.91
C ALA A 94 -12.01 -1.73 -1.91
N VAL A 95 -12.70 -0.81 -1.22
CA VAL A 95 -13.75 -1.14 -0.24
C VAL A 95 -15.17 -0.92 -0.76
N ALA A 96 -15.34 -0.55 -2.03
CA ALA A 96 -16.64 -0.20 -2.60
C ALA A 96 -17.68 -1.34 -2.49
N ARG A 97 -17.20 -2.59 -2.47
CA ARG A 97 -18.04 -3.81 -2.37
C ARG A 97 -18.23 -4.32 -0.95
N VAL A 98 -17.66 -3.63 0.05
CA VAL A 98 -17.82 -4.00 1.46
C VAL A 98 -19.15 -3.43 1.97
N GLU A 99 -19.93 -4.30 2.62
CA GLU A 99 -21.18 -3.92 3.28
C GLU A 99 -20.87 -2.99 4.46
N MET A 100 -21.35 -1.75 4.37
CA MET A 100 -21.25 -0.73 5.41
C MET A 100 -22.54 0.08 5.37
N ASN A 101 -23.03 0.47 6.55
CA ASN A 101 -24.09 1.46 6.59
C ASN A 101 -23.57 2.81 6.06
N GLU A 102 -24.49 3.65 5.61
CA GLU A 102 -24.16 4.92 4.95
C GLU A 102 -23.40 5.90 5.87
N ALA A 103 -23.66 5.89 7.18
CA ALA A 103 -22.94 6.75 8.13
C ALA A 103 -21.48 6.33 8.27
N ASP A 104 -21.21 5.02 8.38
CA ASP A 104 -19.85 4.49 8.48
C ASP A 104 -19.09 4.61 7.17
N ARG A 105 -19.75 4.46 6.02
CA ARG A 105 -19.14 4.70 4.70
C ARG A 105 -18.63 6.13 4.56
N ARG A 106 -19.44 7.12 4.95
CA ARG A 106 -19.02 8.54 4.97
C ARG A 106 -17.88 8.80 5.95
N ALA A 107 -17.96 8.21 7.15
CA ALA A 107 -16.90 8.37 8.15
C ALA A 107 -15.58 7.73 7.69
N PHE A 108 -15.63 6.58 7.03
CA PHE A 108 -14.46 5.93 6.44
C PHE A 108 -13.86 6.79 5.33
N GLN A 109 -14.68 7.28 4.41
CA GLN A 109 -14.23 8.15 3.33
C GLN A 109 -13.55 9.42 3.88
N ALA A 110 -14.10 10.05 4.91
CA ALA A 110 -13.50 11.22 5.53
C ALA A 110 -12.11 10.93 6.15
N GLN A 111 -11.88 9.73 6.72
CA GLN A 111 -10.56 9.33 7.22
C GLN A 111 -9.55 9.16 6.07
N VAL A 112 -9.98 8.55 4.97
CA VAL A 112 -9.13 8.38 3.78
C VAL A 112 -8.77 9.73 3.14
N GLU A 113 -9.73 10.65 3.03
CA GLU A 113 -9.50 12.01 2.55
C GLU A 113 -8.53 12.76 3.46
N THR A 114 -8.69 12.63 4.78
CA THR A 114 -7.77 13.21 5.78
C THR A 114 -6.34 12.68 5.60
N LEU A 115 -6.17 11.37 5.41
CA LEU A 115 -4.86 10.76 5.15
C LEU A 115 -4.23 11.31 3.86
N ALA A 116 -4.99 11.41 2.78
CA ALA A 116 -4.50 11.95 1.51
C ALA A 116 -4.05 13.42 1.65
N ASP A 117 -4.80 14.23 2.40
CA ASP A 117 -4.44 15.63 2.64
C ASP A 117 -3.23 15.79 3.56
N GLN A 118 -3.08 14.93 4.56
CA GLN A 118 -1.87 14.88 5.38
C GLN A 118 -0.65 14.48 4.55
N ALA A 119 -0.77 13.50 3.65
CA ALA A 119 0.30 13.12 2.73
C ALA A 119 0.73 14.30 1.82
N LYS A 120 -0.22 15.07 1.28
CA LYS A 120 0.09 16.31 0.51
C LYS A 120 0.79 17.37 1.38
N ARG A 121 0.42 17.50 2.66
CA ARG A 121 1.09 18.42 3.60
C ARG A 121 2.51 17.96 3.90
N LEU A 122 2.72 16.67 4.08
CA LEU A 122 4.04 16.07 4.28
C LEU A 122 4.96 16.38 3.10
N ARG A 123 4.46 16.19 1.87
CA ARG A 123 5.15 16.55 0.64
C ARG A 123 5.55 18.04 0.61
N THR A 124 4.61 18.93 0.93
CA THR A 124 4.85 20.38 0.96
C THR A 124 5.90 20.74 2.01
N ALA A 125 5.81 20.16 3.21
CA ALA A 125 6.77 20.38 4.28
C ALA A 125 8.19 19.90 3.90
N ALA A 126 8.29 18.72 3.25
CA ALA A 126 9.55 18.19 2.73
C ALA A 126 10.15 19.08 1.64
N ALA A 127 9.35 19.52 0.67
CA ALA A 127 9.79 20.45 -0.39
C ALA A 127 10.28 21.80 0.18
N ASN A 128 9.66 22.26 1.27
CA ASN A 128 10.04 23.49 1.98
C ASN A 128 11.14 23.29 3.04
N ARG A 129 11.65 22.06 3.23
CA ARG A 129 12.63 21.70 4.25
C ARG A 129 12.20 22.02 5.68
N ASP A 130 10.89 22.04 5.93
CA ASP A 130 10.32 22.31 7.23
C ASP A 130 10.25 21.02 8.06
N VAL A 131 11.38 20.64 8.66
CA VAL A 131 11.51 19.39 9.44
C VAL A 131 10.51 19.33 10.62
N ALA A 132 10.17 20.48 11.21
CA ALA A 132 9.17 20.53 12.27
C ALA A 132 7.77 20.18 11.74
N ALA A 133 7.38 20.75 10.59
CA ALA A 133 6.12 20.41 9.94
C ALA A 133 6.09 18.96 9.43
N ILE A 134 7.20 18.43 8.93
CA ILE A 134 7.32 17.01 8.54
C ILE A 134 7.02 16.10 9.74
N ARG A 135 7.69 16.32 10.88
CA ARG A 135 7.50 15.54 12.12
C ARG A 135 6.06 15.59 12.60
N SER A 136 5.49 16.79 12.69
CA SER A 136 4.11 16.99 13.10
C SER A 136 3.14 16.25 12.15
N THR A 137 3.38 16.33 10.84
CA THR A 137 2.53 15.68 9.84
C THR A 137 2.63 14.16 9.90
N LEU A 138 3.81 13.58 10.11
CA LEU A 138 3.96 12.13 10.30
C LEU A 138 3.18 11.61 11.51
N THR A 139 3.28 12.30 12.66
CA THR A 139 2.48 11.94 13.85
C THR A 139 0.98 11.98 13.57
N ASN A 140 0.52 12.95 12.78
CA ASN A 140 -0.89 13.04 12.38
C ASN A 140 -1.31 11.89 11.44
N ILE A 141 -0.43 11.49 10.52
CA ILE A 141 -0.62 10.33 9.64
C ILE A 141 -0.75 9.06 10.47
N GLU A 142 0.18 8.80 11.39
CA GLU A 142 0.13 7.65 12.29
C GLU A 142 -1.17 7.60 13.09
N THR A 143 -1.58 8.74 13.67
CA THR A 143 -2.84 8.85 14.43
C THR A 143 -4.05 8.52 13.56
N THR A 144 -4.06 8.98 12.31
CA THR A 144 -5.14 8.73 11.35
C THR A 144 -5.19 7.25 10.96
N CYS A 145 -4.03 6.62 10.72
CA CYS A 145 -3.94 5.18 10.49
C CYS A 145 -4.53 4.40 11.67
N VAL A 146 -4.06 4.66 12.90
CA VAL A 146 -4.55 3.98 14.11
C VAL A 146 -6.07 4.15 14.27
N SER A 147 -6.57 5.39 14.20
CA SER A 147 -8.00 5.65 14.35
C SER A 147 -8.86 4.95 13.29
N CYS A 148 -8.40 4.95 12.04
CA CYS A 148 -9.10 4.26 10.95
C CYS A 148 -9.13 2.74 11.17
N HIS A 149 -8.00 2.14 11.56
CA HIS A 149 -7.91 0.70 11.78
C HIS A 149 -8.62 0.22 13.05
N GLU A 150 -8.68 1.03 14.11
CA GLU A 150 -9.47 0.72 15.30
C GLU A 150 -10.97 0.75 15.00
N ARG A 151 -11.44 1.80 14.32
CA ARG A 151 -12.87 1.98 14.03
C ARG A 151 -13.40 1.05 12.95
N PHE A 152 -12.62 0.83 11.90
CA PHE A 152 -13.05 0.09 10.70
C PHE A 152 -12.31 -1.23 10.54
N ARG A 153 -11.90 -1.87 11.64
CA ARG A 153 -11.10 -3.09 11.68
C ARG A 153 -11.58 -4.21 10.75
N ASP A 154 -12.89 -4.38 10.61
CA ASP A 154 -13.47 -5.43 9.75
C ASP A 154 -13.25 -5.14 8.25
N VAL A 155 -13.01 -3.88 7.90
CA VAL A 155 -12.76 -3.40 6.53
C VAL A 155 -11.27 -3.26 6.25
N SER A 156 -10.53 -2.65 7.19
CA SER A 156 -9.11 -2.30 7.02
C SER A 156 -8.14 -3.35 7.53
N GLY A 157 -8.61 -4.30 8.34
CA GLY A 157 -7.77 -5.30 8.99
C GLY A 157 -6.92 -4.72 10.15
N PRO A 158 -6.10 -5.56 10.80
CA PRO A 158 -5.23 -5.12 11.88
C PRO A 158 -4.04 -4.31 11.38
N ILE A 159 -3.64 -3.27 12.13
CA ILE A 159 -2.28 -2.70 12.03
C ILE A 159 -1.31 -3.76 12.57
N ARG A 160 -0.41 -4.26 11.74
CA ARG A 160 0.69 -5.16 12.12
C ARG A 160 2.02 -4.59 11.65
#